data_AF-A0ABC9YBH9-F1
#
_entry.id   AF-A0ABC9YBH9-F1
#
_cell.length_a   1.000
_cell.length_b   1.000
_cell.length_c   1.000
_cell.angle_alpha   90.00
_cell.angle_beta   90.00
_cell.angle_gamma   90.00
#
_symmetry.space_group_name_H-M   'P 1'
#
loop_
_entity.id
_entity.type
_entity.pdbx_description
1 polymer ?
#
loop_
_entity_poly.entity_id
_entity_poly.type
_entity_poly.pdbx_seq_one_letter_code
_entity_poly.pdbx_strand_id
1 'polypeptide(L)'
;MQALSLWRRLLSSVKERYPFSEDDVCWPGKWTTMERGIQYLRELAMQEMVYYDPGNGQLPTDPDEVQCTRPMWWKFVRSAPSLYANSLAVMDWKSKEAPTVDEVAG
;
A
#
# COMPACT_ATOMS: atom_id res chain seq x y z
N MET A 1 -21.52 -22.22 -3.20
CA MET A 1 -20.07 -21.99 -3.22
C MET A 1 -19.77 -20.98 -4.30
N GLN A 2 -19.48 -19.73 -3.94
CA GLN A 2 -19.08 -18.71 -4.92
C GLN A 2 -17.72 -19.10 -5.50
N ALA A 3 -17.61 -19.16 -6.82
CA ALA A 3 -16.34 -19.42 -7.49
C ALA A 3 -15.42 -18.21 -7.29
N LEU A 4 -14.48 -18.32 -6.35
CA LEU A 4 -13.41 -17.35 -6.20
C LEU A 4 -12.48 -17.45 -7.42
N SER A 5 -12.07 -16.31 -7.96
CA SER A 5 -11.06 -16.27 -9.03
C SER A 5 -9.77 -16.98 -8.59
N LEU A 6 -8.97 -17.46 -9.55
CA LEU A 6 -7.67 -18.11 -9.27
C LEU A 6 -6.79 -17.22 -8.36
N TRP A 7 -6.82 -15.90 -8.59
CA TRP A 7 -6.13 -14.91 -7.76
C TRP A 7 -6.60 -14.92 -6.30
N ARG A 8 -7.91 -14.89 -6.04
CA ARG A 8 -8.46 -14.95 -4.68
C ARG A 8 -8.09 -16.25 -3.97
N ARG A 9 -8.05 -17.38 -4.70
CA ARG A 9 -7.63 -18.69 -4.15
C ARG A 9 -6.15 -18.70 -3.77
N LEU A 10 -5.30 -18.10 -4.59
CA LEU A 10 -3.87 -17.95 -4.31
C LEU A 10 -3.65 -17.12 -3.04
N LEU A 11 -4.26 -15.94 -2.95
CA LEU A 11 -4.13 -15.05 -1.78
C LEU A 11 -4.63 -15.73 -0.51
N SER A 12 -5.76 -16.45 -0.58
CA SER A 12 -6.28 -17.23 0.56
C SER A 12 -5.29 -18.29 1.02
N SER A 13 -4.62 -18.98 0.09
CA SER A 13 -3.61 -20.00 0.40
C SER A 13 -2.34 -19.39 1.02
N VAL A 14 -1.93 -18.21 0.56
CA VAL A 14 -0.80 -17.47 1.15
C VAL A 14 -1.14 -17.05 2.58
N LYS A 15 -2.34 -16.50 2.80
CA LYS A 15 -2.82 -16.08 4.12
C LYS A 15 -2.91 -17.24 5.12
N GLU A 16 -3.32 -18.42 4.68
CA GLU A 16 -3.38 -19.62 5.53
C GLU A 16 -1.99 -20.12 5.94
N ARG A 17 -1.01 -20.05 5.01
CA ARG A 17 0.36 -20.51 5.29
C ARG A 17 1.18 -19.50 6.08
N TYR A 18 0.89 -18.22 5.94
CA TYR A 18 1.57 -17.13 6.61
C TYR A 18 0.52 -16.30 7.35
N PRO A 19 0.09 -16.72 8.55
CA PRO A 19 -0.80 -15.87 9.34
C PRO A 19 -0.06 -14.56 9.63
N PHE A 20 -0.64 -13.44 9.21
CA PHE A 20 -0.08 -12.12 9.47
C PHE A 20 -0.08 -11.87 10.98
N SER A 21 1.08 -12.06 11.63
CA SER A 21 1.27 -11.53 12.97
C SER A 21 1.45 -10.02 12.85
N GLU A 22 0.68 -9.26 13.61
CA GLU A 22 0.81 -7.80 13.75
C GLU A 22 2.15 -7.37 14.41
N ASP A 23 3.22 -8.15 14.29
CA ASP A 23 4.54 -7.88 14.86
C ASP A 23 5.42 -7.00 13.96
N ASP A 24 4.84 -6.33 12.97
CA ASP A 24 5.54 -5.31 12.21
C ASP A 24 5.39 -3.96 12.92
N VAL A 25 5.99 -3.88 14.11
CA VAL A 25 6.24 -2.62 14.80
C VAL A 25 6.93 -1.72 13.78
N CYS A 26 6.26 -0.63 13.44
CA CYS A 26 6.73 0.31 12.45
C CYS A 26 7.94 1.06 13.02
N TRP A 27 9.13 0.47 12.84
CA TRP A 27 10.38 1.04 13.29
C TRP A 27 10.80 2.17 12.35
N PRO A 28 11.16 3.34 12.89
CA PRO A 28 11.77 4.40 12.10
C PRO A 28 13.01 3.88 11.37
N GLY A 29 13.15 4.19 10.08
CA GLY A 29 14.32 3.82 9.28
C GLY A 29 14.29 2.42 8.65
N LYS A 30 13.09 1.81 8.48
CA LYS A 30 12.93 0.52 7.76
C LYS A 30 13.40 0.62 6.30
N TRP A 31 13.31 1.81 5.73
CA TRP A 31 13.94 2.16 4.45
C TRP A 31 14.77 3.43 4.66
N THR A 32 15.89 3.56 3.95
CA THR A 32 16.83 4.69 4.09
C THR A 32 16.96 5.53 2.82
N THR A 33 16.59 4.97 1.67
CA THR A 33 16.60 5.63 0.37
C THR A 33 15.20 5.61 -0.25
N MET A 34 14.92 6.50 -1.19
CA MET A 34 13.61 6.56 -1.86
C MET A 34 13.29 5.26 -2.60
N GLU A 35 14.27 4.60 -3.23
CA GLU A 35 14.08 3.35 -3.95
C GLU A 35 13.61 2.24 -3.00
N ARG A 36 14.23 2.15 -1.81
CA ARG A 36 13.79 1.23 -0.76
C ARG A 36 12.43 1.63 -0.18
N GLY A 37 12.13 2.93 -0.12
CA GLY A 37 10.81 3.42 0.25
C GLY A 37 9.72 2.97 -0.73
N ILE A 38 9.97 3.07 -2.03
CA ILE A 38 9.05 2.58 -3.07
C ILE A 38 8.89 1.07 -2.98
N GLN A 39 9.98 0.32 -2.80
CA GLN A 39 9.90 -1.12 -2.59
C GLN A 39 9.09 -1.48 -1.34
N TYR A 40 9.27 -0.73 -0.24
CA TYR A 40 8.51 -0.95 0.98
C TYR A 40 7.02 -0.63 0.82
N LEU A 41 6.67 0.40 0.03
CA LEU A 41 5.28 0.64 -0.35
C LEU A 41 4.67 -0.55 -1.10
N ARG A 42 5.42 -1.17 -2.02
CA ARG A 42 4.94 -2.38 -2.73
C ARG A 42 4.72 -3.56 -1.78
N GLU A 43 5.62 -3.75 -0.82
CA GLU A 43 5.46 -4.79 0.21
C GLU A 43 4.20 -4.54 1.06
N LEU A 44 3.97 -3.29 1.47
CA LEU A 44 2.74 -2.91 2.17
C LEU A 44 1.50 -3.12 1.30
N ALA A 45 1.55 -2.80 0.00
CA ALA A 45 0.44 -3.03 -0.93
C ALA A 45 0.09 -4.52 -1.04
N MET A 46 1.10 -5.38 -1.19
CA MET A 46 0.92 -6.84 -1.21
C MET A 46 0.32 -7.35 0.09
N GLN A 47 0.77 -6.83 1.22
CA GLN A 47 0.26 -7.22 2.53
C GLN A 47 -1.20 -6.83 2.71
N GLU A 48 -1.57 -5.60 2.36
CA GLU A 48 -2.98 -5.19 2.33
C GLU A 48 -3.76 -6.11 1.37
N MET A 49 -3.25 -6.39 0.17
CA MET A 49 -3.92 -7.27 -0.79
C MET A 49 -4.13 -8.73 -0.29
N VAL A 50 -3.19 -9.28 0.49
CA VAL A 50 -3.29 -10.65 1.04
C VAL A 50 -4.18 -10.70 2.28
N TYR A 51 -4.07 -9.73 3.17
CA TYR A 51 -4.68 -9.81 4.50
C TYR A 51 -5.94 -9.00 4.68
N TYR A 52 -6.08 -7.89 3.94
CA TYR A 52 -7.32 -7.12 3.88
C TYR A 52 -8.33 -7.88 3.02
N ASP A 53 -9.53 -8.10 3.56
CA ASP A 53 -10.62 -8.68 2.79
C ASP A 53 -11.35 -7.55 2.04
N PRO A 54 -11.24 -7.45 0.70
CA PRO A 54 -11.93 -6.42 -0.07
C PRO A 54 -13.46 -6.63 -0.11
N GLY A 55 -13.99 -7.65 0.56
CA GLY A 55 -15.37 -8.05 0.40
C GLY A 55 -15.67 -8.40 -1.06
N ASN A 56 -16.79 -7.89 -1.57
CA ASN A 56 -17.33 -8.13 -2.91
C ASN A 56 -16.66 -7.29 -4.03
N GLY A 57 -15.62 -6.51 -3.72
CA GLY A 57 -14.88 -5.73 -4.73
C GLY A 57 -13.93 -6.57 -5.60
N GLN A 58 -13.67 -6.12 -6.84
CA GLN A 58 -12.53 -6.63 -7.61
C GLN A 58 -11.25 -6.17 -6.92
N LEU A 59 -10.37 -7.12 -6.61
CA LEU A 59 -9.05 -6.83 -6.09
C LEU A 59 -8.10 -6.61 -7.28
N PRO A 60 -7.24 -5.58 -7.25
CA PRO A 60 -6.18 -5.44 -8.23
C PRO A 60 -5.34 -6.72 -8.31
N THR A 61 -4.86 -7.04 -9.51
CA THR A 61 -3.92 -8.16 -9.70
C THR A 61 -2.47 -7.67 -9.60
N ASP A 62 -2.24 -6.38 -9.82
CA ASP A 62 -0.95 -5.71 -9.68
C ASP A 62 -0.88 -4.92 -8.37
N PRO A 63 0.13 -5.15 -7.51
CA PRO A 63 0.39 -4.32 -6.31
C PRO A 63 0.61 -2.84 -6.60
N ASP A 64 1.13 -2.48 -7.78
CA ASP A 64 1.37 -1.07 -8.15
C ASP A 64 0.06 -0.33 -8.49
N GLU A 65 -1.03 -1.06 -8.75
CA GLU A 65 -2.37 -0.49 -8.98
C GLU A 65 -3.19 -0.33 -7.69
N VAL A 66 -2.68 -0.83 -6.56
CA VAL A 66 -3.37 -0.72 -5.26
C VAL A 66 -3.32 0.73 -4.80
N GLN A 67 -4.49 1.35 -4.66
CA GLN A 67 -4.57 2.67 -4.03
C GLN A 67 -4.08 2.57 -2.59
N CYS A 68 -3.11 3.42 -2.24
CA CYS A 68 -2.61 3.52 -0.88
C CYS A 68 -3.78 3.76 0.07
N THR A 69 -3.99 2.85 1.02
CA THR A 69 -5.02 3.04 2.05
C THR A 69 -4.45 3.91 3.18
N ARG A 70 -5.32 4.56 3.96
CA ARG A 70 -4.87 5.36 5.12
C ARG A 70 -4.00 4.55 6.09
N PRO A 71 -4.33 3.28 6.46
CA PRO A 71 -3.45 2.45 7.29
C PRO A 71 -2.08 2.18 6.67
N MET A 72 -2.04 1.88 5.36
CA MET A 72 -0.82 1.67 4.60
C MET A 72 0.06 2.93 4.59
N TRP A 73 -0.53 4.11 4.35
CA TRP A 73 0.18 5.39 4.37
C TRP A 73 0.80 5.67 5.73
N TRP A 74 0.06 5.45 6.82
CA TRP A 74 0.58 5.64 8.18
C TRP A 74 1.77 4.73 8.49
N LYS A 75 1.72 3.45 8.07
CA LYS A 75 2.86 2.53 8.19
C LYS A 75 4.06 3.02 7.36
N PHE A 76 3.82 3.54 6.16
CA PHE A 76 4.89 4.08 5.34
C PHE A 76 5.58 5.30 5.98
N VAL A 77 4.80 6.31 6.38
CA VAL A 77 5.33 7.54 7.00
C VAL A 77 6.09 7.24 8.29
N ARG A 78 5.58 6.35 9.15
CA ARG A 78 6.23 6.00 10.42
C ARG A 78 7.52 5.19 10.25
N SER A 79 7.64 4.46 9.15
CA SER A 79 8.85 3.71 8.81
C SER A 79 9.94 4.55 8.15
N ALA A 80 9.61 5.78 7.77
CA ALA A 80 10.52 6.68 7.07
C ALA A 80 11.69 7.12 7.97
N PRO A 81 12.86 7.40 7.38
CA PRO A 81 13.92 8.16 8.03
C PRO A 81 13.40 9.53 8.48
N SER A 82 13.96 10.07 9.56
CA SER A 82 13.64 11.41 10.07
C SER A 82 13.73 12.50 9.01
N LEU A 83 14.66 12.36 8.06
CA LEU A 83 14.85 13.27 6.92
C LEU A 83 13.60 13.39 6.04
N TYR A 84 12.84 12.31 5.88
CA TYR A 84 11.68 12.23 4.98
C TYR A 84 10.34 12.27 5.71
N ALA A 85 10.31 11.87 6.98
CA ALA A 85 9.07 11.71 7.75
C ALA A 85 8.19 12.98 7.75
N ASN A 86 8.77 14.17 7.93
CA ASN A 86 8.00 15.43 7.93
C ASN A 86 7.39 15.75 6.56
N SER A 87 8.17 15.62 5.49
CA SER A 87 7.68 15.89 4.13
C SER A 87 6.60 14.90 3.72
N LEU A 88 6.75 13.62 4.09
CA LEU A 88 5.75 12.59 3.84
C LEU A 88 4.48 12.82 4.68
N ALA A 89 4.58 13.25 5.93
CA ALA A 89 3.42 13.47 6.79
C ALA A 89 2.46 14.56 6.25
N VAL A 90 3.00 15.53 5.49
CA VAL A 90 2.23 16.64 4.91
C VAL A 90 1.59 16.24 3.57
N MET A 91 2.12 15.23 2.88
CA MET A 91 1.52 14.77 1.62
C MET A 91 0.18 14.08 1.89
N ASP A 92 -0.85 14.53 1.18
CA ASP A 92 -2.15 13.87 1.20
C ASP A 92 -2.08 12.57 0.39
N TRP A 93 -2.45 11.46 1.02
CA TRP A 93 -2.59 10.16 0.37
C TRP A 93 -3.67 10.15 -0.72
N LYS A 94 -4.55 11.16 -0.70
CA LYS A 94 -5.73 11.28 -1.54
C LYS A 94 -5.55 12.12 -2.81
N SER A 95 -4.32 12.40 -3.24
CA SER A 95 -4.07 13.18 -4.48
C SER A 95 -4.52 12.43 -5.75
N LYS A 96 -5.83 12.38 -5.96
CA LYS A 96 -6.52 12.10 -7.21
C LYS A 96 -6.88 13.44 -7.84
N GLU A 97 -5.89 14.07 -8.44
CA GLU A 97 -6.09 14.88 -9.63
C GLU A 97 -4.70 15.00 -10.24
N ALA A 98 -4.43 14.22 -11.28
CA ALA A 98 -3.33 14.60 -12.16
C ALA A 98 -3.72 15.99 -12.71
N PRO A 99 -2.88 17.04 -12.59
CA PRO A 99 -3.17 18.29 -13.27
C PRO A 99 -3.20 17.98 -14.76
N THR A 100 -4.40 17.93 -15.34
CA THR A 100 -4.57 17.93 -16.78
C THR A 100 -4.04 19.25 -17.28
N VAL A 101 -3.06 19.18 -18.18
CA VAL A 101 -2.40 20.34 -18.79
C VAL A 101 -3.40 21.03 -19.72
N ASP A 102 -4.40 21.71 -19.16
CA ASP A 102 -5.33 22.54 -19.93
C ASP A 102 -6.05 23.63 -19.11
N GLU A 103 -5.44 24.13 -18.03
CA GLU A 103 -5.94 25.32 -17.33
C GLU A 103 -4.83 26.37 -17.12
N VAL A 104 -4.07 26.67 -18.19
CA VAL A 104 -3.29 27.92 -18.31
C VAL A 104 -3.69 28.65 -19.59
N ALA A 105 -5.00 28.80 -19.78
CA ALA A 105 -5.56 29.74 -20.74
C ALA A 105 -6.97 30.16 -20.28
N GLY A 106 -7.02 31.18 -19.43
CA GLY A 106 -8.23 31.89 -19.01
C GLY A 106 -7.87 33.21 -18.39
#